data_AF-A0AAW2NID6-F1
#
_entry.id   AF-A0AAW2NID6-F1
#
_cell.length_a   1.000
_cell.length_b   1.000
_cell.length_c   1.000
_cell.angle_alpha   90.00
_cell.angle_beta   90.00
_cell.angle_gamma   90.00
#
_symmetry.space_group_name_H-M   'P 1'
#
loop_
_entity.id
_entity.type
_entity.pdbx_description
1 polymer ?
#
loop_
_entity_poly.entity_id
_entity_poly.type
_entity_poly.pdbx_seq_one_letter_code
_entity_poly.pdbx_strand_id
1 'polypeptide(L)'
;MEGTLKLSMEVLTDVYLHFLKPISESPDFRTFWLGILRRMDTCMKAELAEYGASKMPEVIPDLLRKIVTSMKEKEILTRAGEDDLWDTTFYQIQWIAPALTDELFPE
;
A
#
# COMPACT_ATOMS: atom_id res chain seq x y z
N MET A 1 -3.04 12.62 -18.27
CA MET A 1 -3.84 12.27 -17.04
C MET A 1 -3.02 11.57 -15.95
N GLU A 2 -2.01 10.77 -16.28
CA GLU A 2 -1.18 10.03 -15.33
C GLU A 2 -0.55 10.87 -14.20
N GLY A 3 -0.05 12.08 -14.50
CA GLY A 3 0.55 12.96 -13.49
C GLY A 3 -0.41 13.33 -12.36
N THR A 4 -1.70 13.52 -12.66
CA THR A 4 -2.73 13.77 -11.65
C THR A 4 -2.98 12.54 -10.79
N LEU A 5 -2.98 11.33 -11.39
CA LEU A 5 -3.10 10.09 -10.63
C LEU A 5 -1.93 9.91 -9.67
N LYS A 6 -0.69 10.11 -10.14
CA LYS A 6 0.51 10.07 -9.29
C LYS A 6 0.38 10.99 -8.08
N LEU A 7 0.10 12.28 -8.30
CA LEU A 7 -0.05 13.25 -7.22
C LEU A 7 -1.18 12.88 -6.24
N SER A 8 -2.29 12.33 -6.77
CA SER A 8 -3.41 11.89 -5.94
C SER A 8 -3.01 10.72 -5.03
N MET A 9 -2.22 9.77 -5.55
CA MET A 9 -1.74 8.63 -4.76
C MET A 9 -0.71 9.06 -3.72
N GLU A 10 0.18 10.01 -4.05
CA GLU A 10 1.13 10.59 -3.09
C GLU A 10 0.39 11.28 -1.94
N VAL A 11 -0.60 12.14 -2.24
CA VAL A 11 -1.43 12.80 -1.22
C VAL A 11 -2.22 11.80 -0.39
N LEU A 12 -2.81 10.77 -1.01
CA LEU A 12 -3.51 9.70 -0.29
C LEU A 12 -2.58 9.00 0.70
N THR A 13 -1.36 8.66 0.27
CA THR A 13 -0.36 8.03 1.14
C THR A 13 0.00 8.95 2.30
N ASP A 14 0.29 10.22 2.05
CA ASP A 14 0.68 11.18 3.08
C ASP A 14 -0.43 11.39 4.11
N VAL A 15 -1.69 11.56 3.67
CA VAL A 15 -2.85 11.71 4.57
C VAL A 15 -3.11 10.42 5.34
N TYR A 16 -3.05 9.26 4.70
CA TYR A 16 -3.20 7.97 5.37
C TYR A 16 -2.17 7.78 6.47
N LEU A 17 -0.89 8.08 6.18
CA LEU A 17 0.19 7.99 7.16
C LEU A 17 0.03 8.97 8.32
N HIS A 18 -0.42 10.19 8.04
CA HIS A 18 -0.71 11.19 9.07
C HIS A 18 -1.76 10.70 10.08
N PHE A 19 -2.80 10.01 9.60
CA PHE A 19 -3.89 9.48 10.42
C PHE A 19 -3.80 7.98 10.69
N LEU A 20 -2.64 7.36 10.45
CA LEU A 20 -2.50 5.90 10.45
C LEU A 20 -2.95 5.26 11.77
N LYS A 21 -2.54 5.84 12.91
CA LYS A 21 -2.90 5.32 14.24
C LYS A 21 -4.42 5.39 14.52
N PRO A 22 -5.09 6.56 14.45
CA PRO A 22 -6.53 6.61 14.68
C PRO A 22 -7.33 5.82 13.64
N ILE A 23 -6.85 5.69 12.39
CA ILE A 23 -7.47 4.82 11.39
C ILE A 23 -7.36 3.34 11.79
N SER A 24 -6.20 2.92 12.33
CA SER A 24 -5.97 1.53 12.75
C SER A 24 -6.80 1.10 13.96
N GLU A 25 -7.22 2.05 14.79
CA GLU A 25 -8.07 1.80 15.95
C GLU A 25 -9.57 1.69 15.58
N SER A 26 -9.92 1.93 14.30
CA SER A 26 -11.28 1.78 13.80
C SER A 26 -11.66 0.30 13.65
N PRO A 27 -12.91 -0.10 13.97
CA PRO A 27 -13.38 -1.47 13.77
C PRO A 27 -13.34 -1.92 12.30
N ASP A 28 -13.39 -0.97 11.35
CA ASP A 28 -13.38 -1.24 9.92
C ASP A 28 -11.99 -1.13 9.28
N PHE A 29 -10.93 -1.03 10.09
CA PHE A 29 -9.57 -0.81 9.60
C PHE A 29 -9.14 -1.81 8.52
N ARG A 30 -9.40 -3.09 8.74
CA ARG A 30 -9.05 -4.17 7.81
C ARG A 30 -9.68 -3.97 6.44
N THR A 31 -10.98 -3.70 6.41
CA THR A 31 -11.74 -3.44 5.19
C THR A 31 -11.21 -2.20 4.48
N PHE A 32 -10.91 -1.15 5.25
CA PHE A 32 -10.32 0.08 4.72
C PHE A 32 -8.94 -0.18 4.08
N TRP A 33 -8.06 -0.89 4.79
CA TRP A 33 -6.72 -1.22 4.31
C TRP A 33 -6.74 -2.05 3.03
N LEU A 34 -7.61 -3.08 2.96
CA LEU A 34 -7.84 -3.85 1.74
C LEU A 34 -8.33 -2.97 0.57
N GLY A 35 -9.15 -1.96 0.88
CA GLY A 35 -9.55 -0.94 -0.08
C GLY A 35 -8.35 -0.17 -0.65
N ILE A 36 -7.42 0.26 0.19
CA ILE A 36 -6.18 0.94 -0.23
C ILE A 36 -5.34 0.02 -1.12
N LEU A 37 -5.09 -1.22 -0.70
CA LEU A 37 -4.33 -2.20 -1.49
C LEU A 37 -4.97 -2.44 -2.88
N ARG A 38 -6.29 -2.57 -2.95
CA ARG A 38 -6.99 -2.70 -4.23
C ARG A 38 -6.85 -1.47 -5.12
N ARG A 39 -6.82 -0.27 -4.54
CA ARG A 39 -6.56 0.97 -5.31
C ARG A 39 -5.12 1.03 -5.79
N MET A 40 -4.16 0.60 -4.98
CA MET A 40 -2.75 0.48 -5.41
C MET A 40 -2.62 -0.48 -6.60
N ASP A 41 -3.24 -1.66 -6.55
CA ASP A 41 -3.27 -2.61 -7.66
C ASP A 41 -3.89 -2.01 -8.93
N THR A 42 -5.03 -1.32 -8.78
CA THR A 42 -5.70 -0.65 -9.90
C THR A 42 -4.80 0.40 -10.55
N CYS A 43 -4.07 1.18 -9.73
CA CYS A 43 -3.17 2.22 -10.22
C CYS A 43 -1.90 1.65 -10.86
N MET A 44 -1.38 0.54 -10.34
CA MET A 44 -0.25 -0.21 -10.90
C MET A 44 -0.52 -0.63 -12.35
N LYS A 45 -1.78 -1.00 -12.64
CA LYS A 45 -2.26 -1.50 -13.94
C LYS A 45 -2.85 -0.40 -14.82
N ALA A 46 -2.84 0.86 -14.38
CA ALA A 46 -3.47 1.94 -15.12
C ALA A 46 -2.63 2.35 -16.34
N GLU A 47 -3.22 2.22 -17.53
CA GLU A 47 -2.63 2.63 -18.80
C GLU A 47 -3.03 4.07 -19.14
N LEU A 48 -2.50 5.04 -18.37
CA LEU A 48 -2.82 6.47 -18.51
C LEU A 48 -1.71 7.30 -19.18
N ALA A 49 -0.63 6.64 -19.62
CA ALA A 49 0.47 7.29 -20.32
C ALA A 49 0.01 7.70 -21.72
N GLU A 50 0.12 9.00 -22.04
CA GLU A 50 -0.20 9.52 -23.38
C GLU A 50 0.91 9.17 -24.39
N TYR A 51 2.16 9.03 -23.92
CA TYR A 51 3.32 8.60 -24.70
C TYR A 51 4.26 7.74 -23.83
N GLY A 52 4.61 6.55 -24.32
CA GLY A 52 5.56 5.65 -23.65
C GLY A 52 4.92 4.76 -22.57
N ALA A 53 5.77 4.09 -21.79
CA ALA A 53 5.32 3.21 -20.70
C ALA A 53 4.87 4.04 -19.49
N SER A 54 3.81 3.58 -18.82
CA SER A 54 3.34 4.13 -17.54
C SER A 54 4.45 4.09 -16.51
N LYS A 55 4.55 5.15 -15.71
CA LYS A 55 5.46 5.28 -14.57
C LYS A 55 4.79 4.85 -13.26
N MET A 56 3.48 4.59 -13.26
CA MET A 56 2.79 4.06 -12.08
C MET A 56 3.41 2.77 -11.54
N PRO A 57 3.94 1.84 -12.37
CA PRO A 57 4.70 0.68 -11.92
C PRO A 57 5.95 0.98 -11.09
N GLU A 58 6.51 2.19 -11.20
CA GLU A 58 7.65 2.65 -10.39
C GLU A 58 7.16 3.35 -9.11
N VAL A 59 6.07 4.12 -9.21
CA VAL A 59 5.54 4.92 -8.10
C VAL A 59 4.85 4.06 -7.03
N ILE A 60 4.00 3.12 -7.44
CA ILE A 60 3.15 2.36 -6.51
C ILE A 60 3.98 1.52 -5.53
N PRO A 61 5.04 0.80 -5.94
CA PRO A 61 5.90 0.08 -5.01
C PRO A 61 6.52 0.99 -3.93
N ASP A 62 6.97 2.19 -4.28
CA ASP A 62 7.54 3.13 -3.31
C ASP A 62 6.52 3.60 -2.27
N LEU A 63 5.28 3.85 -2.70
CA LEU A 63 4.19 4.23 -1.80
C LEU A 63 3.78 3.06 -0.88
N LEU A 64 3.67 1.85 -1.41
CA LEU A 64 3.38 0.64 -0.63
C LEU A 64 4.46 0.39 0.41
N ARG A 65 5.75 0.51 0.03
CA ARG A 65 6.88 0.40 0.94
C ARG A 65 6.75 1.37 2.11
N LYS A 66 6.54 2.66 1.84
CA LYS A 66 6.36 3.69 2.89
C LYS A 66 5.24 3.33 3.86
N ILE A 67 4.09 2.90 3.32
CA ILE A 67 2.92 2.55 4.14
C ILE A 67 3.21 1.33 5.02
N VAL A 68 3.64 0.22 4.42
CA VAL A 68 3.83 -1.05 5.13
C VAL A 68 4.93 -0.91 6.18
N THR A 69 6.04 -0.23 5.88
CA THR A 69 7.08 0.06 6.86
C THR A 69 6.53 0.89 8.04
N SER A 70 5.76 1.95 7.76
CA SER A 70 5.15 2.76 8.82
C SER A 70 4.17 1.97 9.69
N MET A 71 3.41 1.04 9.11
CA MET A 71 2.52 0.15 9.86
C MET A 71 3.31 -0.78 10.80
N LYS A 72 4.46 -1.28 10.36
CA LYS A 72 5.34 -2.14 11.19
C LYS A 72 6.00 -1.34 12.31
N GLU A 73 6.54 -0.17 12.01
CA GLU A 73 7.16 0.73 12.99
C GLU A 73 6.20 1.18 14.10
N LYS A 74 4.90 1.27 13.79
CA LYS A 74 3.84 1.61 14.76
C LYS A 74 3.18 0.40 15.41
N GLU A 75 3.71 -0.80 15.18
CA GLU A 75 3.19 -2.07 15.72
C GLU A 75 1.73 -2.37 15.31
N ILE A 76 1.27 -1.79 14.20
CA ILE A 76 -0.06 -2.06 13.62
C ILE A 76 -0.04 -3.36 12.80
N LEU A 77 1.08 -3.62 12.12
CA LEU A 77 1.27 -4.83 11.31
C LEU A 77 2.32 -5.72 11.98
N THR A 78 1.86 -6.72 12.75
CA THR A 78 2.74 -7.63 13.50
C THR A 78 2.40 -9.10 13.24
N ARG A 79 3.40 -9.98 13.31
CA ARG A 79 3.20 -11.44 13.17
C ARG A 79 2.44 -12.08 14.34
N ALA A 80 2.48 -11.43 15.50
CA ALA A 80 1.83 -11.90 16.73
C ALA A 80 0.40 -11.36 16.86
N GLY A 81 -0.11 -10.64 15.86
CA GLY A 81 -1.49 -10.16 15.84
C GLY A 81 -2.46 -11.32 15.94
N GLU A 82 -3.56 -11.12 16.66
CA GLU A 82 -4.66 -12.09 16.73
C GLU A 82 -5.42 -12.19 15.40
N ASP A 83 -5.21 -11.24 14.48
CA ASP A 83 -5.81 -11.20 13.16
C ASP A 83 -4.86 -11.65 12.03
N ASP A 84 -5.47 -12.02 10.91
CA ASP A 84 -4.80 -12.43 9.67
C ASP A 84 -4.32 -11.21 8.83
N LEU A 85 -4.17 -10.04 9.44
CA LEU A 85 -3.76 -8.80 8.76
C LEU A 85 -2.35 -8.93 8.19
N TRP A 86 -1.43 -9.57 8.93
CA TRP A 86 -0.07 -9.82 8.46
C TRP A 86 -0.08 -10.64 7.17
N ASP A 87 -0.70 -11.82 7.20
CA ASP A 87 -0.74 -12.74 6.06
C ASP A 87 -1.47 -12.14 4.87
N THR A 88 -2.60 -11.47 5.13
CA THR A 88 -3.34 -10.79 4.07
C THR A 88 -2.53 -9.69 3.43
N THR A 89 -1.81 -8.89 4.21
CA THR A 89 -0.93 -7.84 3.66
C THR A 89 0.23 -8.46 2.87
N PHE A 90 0.83 -9.54 3.37
CA PHE A 90 1.88 -10.29 2.67
C PHE A 90 1.41 -10.74 1.29
N TYR A 91 0.29 -11.48 1.20
CA TYR A 91 -0.20 -12.00 -0.08
C TYR A 91 -0.60 -10.91 -1.06
N GLN A 92 -1.17 -9.81 -0.57
CA GLN A 92 -1.53 -8.67 -1.42
C GLN A 92 -0.28 -7.93 -1.94
N ILE A 93 0.74 -7.72 -1.10
CA ILE A 93 2.00 -7.11 -1.54
C ILE A 93 2.72 -8.02 -2.54
N GLN A 94 2.77 -9.32 -2.29
CA GLN A 94 3.36 -10.29 -3.20
C GLN A 94 2.68 -10.26 -4.58
N TRP A 95 1.36 -10.06 -4.62
CA TRP A 95 0.62 -9.95 -5.87
C TRP A 95 0.85 -8.62 -6.60
N ILE A 96 0.84 -7.49 -5.88
CA ILE A 96 0.88 -6.14 -6.46
C ILE A 96 2.30 -5.74 -6.84
N ALA A 97 3.26 -5.97 -5.94
CA ALA A 97 4.65 -5.55 -6.08
C ALA A 97 5.59 -6.66 -5.54
N PRO A 98 5.74 -7.78 -6.28
CA PRO A 98 6.50 -8.95 -5.82
C PRO A 98 7.91 -8.61 -5.32
N ALA A 99 8.57 -7.64 -5.95
CA ALA A 99 9.91 -7.18 -5.60
C ALA A 99 10.03 -6.60 -4.18
N LEU A 100 8.92 -6.19 -3.55
CA LEU A 100 8.90 -5.70 -2.17
C LEU A 100 8.73 -6.81 -1.14
N THR A 101 8.37 -8.01 -1.55
CA THR A 101 7.96 -9.08 -0.63
C THR A 101 9.09 -9.45 0.31
N ASP A 102 10.27 -9.76 -0.24
CA ASP A 102 11.44 -10.17 0.56
C ASP A 102 11.97 -9.03 1.44
N GLU A 103 11.86 -7.79 0.95
CA GLU A 103 12.29 -6.61 1.69
C GLU A 103 11.38 -6.34 2.88
N LEU A 104 10.06 -6.33 2.65
CA LEU A 104 9.10 -5.98 3.68
C LEU A 104 8.86 -7.16 4.61
N PHE A 105 8.86 -8.40 4.11
CA PHE A 105 8.48 -9.61 4.85
C PHE A 105 9.61 -10.65 4.81
N PRO A 106 10.77 -10.35 5.42
CA PRO A 106 11.84 -11.34 5.56
C PRO A 106 11.37 -12.50 6.45
N GLU A 107 11.99 -13.67 6.29
CA GLU A 107 11.71 -14.90 7.08
C GLU A 107 11.91 -14.71 8.59
#